data_AF-A0A6C0LIH2-F1
#
_entry.id   AF-A0A6C0LIH2-F1
#
_cell.length_a   1.000
_cell.length_b   1.000
_cell.length_c   1.000
_cell.angle_alpha   90.00
_cell.angle_beta   90.00
_cell.angle_gamma   90.00
#
_symmetry.space_group_name_H-M   'P 1'
#
loop_
_entity.id
_entity.type
_entity.pdbx_description
1 polymer ?
#
loop_
_entity_poly.entity_id
_entity_poly.type
_entity_poly.pdbx_seq_one_letter_code
_entity_poly.pdbx_strand_id
1 'polypeptide(L)'
;MKEHLYNTLIVIVIILKAAFLLVSITSRVSHRLGWDSRTVKMLEKMREESLAVSEVFMYLVLIVVFFPRRRVSDIKIGKEEQIIAFVLGVLGIIHTQWDLFEGFFLDINHLINK
;
A
#
# COMPACT_ATOMS: atom_id res chain seq x y z
N MET A 1 -13.15 20.35 2.91
CA MET A 1 -13.10 19.06 3.65
C MET A 1 -12.77 17.86 2.76
N LYS A 2 -13.45 17.67 1.62
CA LYS A 2 -13.19 16.54 0.71
C LYS A 2 -11.82 16.57 0.02
N GLU A 3 -11.34 17.76 -0.37
CA GLU A 3 -9.98 17.95 -0.93
C GLU A 3 -8.88 17.63 0.08
N HIS A 4 -9.06 18.04 1.35
CA HIS A 4 -8.10 17.70 2.40
C HIS A 4 -8.04 16.19 2.63
N LEU A 5 -9.17 15.49 2.66
CA LEU A 5 -9.18 14.03 2.84
C LEU A 5 -8.47 13.30 1.68
N TYR A 6 -8.66 13.78 0.45
CA TYR A 6 -7.97 13.27 -0.74
C TYR A 6 -6.46 13.48 -0.65
N ASN A 7 -6.02 14.72 -0.39
CA ASN A 7 -4.60 15.04 -0.26
C ASN A 7 -3.95 14.28 0.89
N THR A 8 -4.63 14.15 2.03
CA THR A 8 -4.12 13.36 3.17
C THR A 8 -3.96 11.88 2.81
N LEU A 9 -4.94 11.27 2.13
CA LEU A 9 -4.85 9.88 1.69
C LEU A 9 -3.69 9.67 0.71
N ILE A 10 -3.51 10.57 -0.26
CA ILE A 10 -2.40 10.50 -1.21
C ILE A 10 -1.05 10.62 -0.49
N VAL A 11 -0.92 11.57 0.43
CA VAL A 11 0.31 11.75 1.20
C VAL A 11 0.63 10.50 2.02
N ILE A 12 -0.36 9.89 2.66
CA ILE A 12 -0.19 8.61 3.38
C ILE A 12 0.32 7.52 2.42
N VAL A 13 -0.28 7.37 1.23
CA VAL A 13 0.16 6.38 0.23
C VAL A 13 1.60 6.64 -0.24
N ILE A 14 1.96 7.91 -0.46
CA ILE A 14 3.32 8.29 -0.88
C ILE A 14 4.32 7.92 0.21
N ILE A 15 4.03 8.22 1.48
CA ILE A 15 4.89 7.89 2.62
C ILE A 15 5.08 6.38 2.73
N LEU A 16 3.98 5.61 2.63
CA LEU A 16 4.03 4.13 2.66
C LEU A 16 4.88 3.57 1.52
N LYS A 17 4.73 4.10 0.29
CA LYS A 17 5.56 3.68 -0.85
C LYS A 17 7.03 4.04 -0.67
N ALA A 18 7.34 5.21 -0.12
CA ALA A 18 8.71 5.59 0.18
C ALA A 18 9.35 4.66 1.21
N ALA A 19 8.61 4.31 2.28
CA ALA A 19 9.05 3.34 3.27
C ALA A 19 9.30 1.96 2.65
N PHE A 20 8.37 1.48 1.81
CA PHE A 20 8.53 0.23 1.08
C PHE A 20 9.79 0.21 0.18
N LEU A 21 10.06 1.31 -0.53
CA LEU A 21 11.27 1.44 -1.34
C LEU A 21 12.54 1.37 -0.49
N LEU A 22 12.57 2.04 0.65
CA LEU A 22 13.70 1.97 1.58
C LEU A 22 13.93 0.54 2.08
N VAL A 23 12.88 -0.15 2.52
CA VAL A 23 12.97 -1.56 2.97
C VAL A 23 13.46 -2.46 1.84
N SER A 24 12.97 -2.26 0.61
CA SER A 24 13.38 -3.02 -0.57
C SER A 24 14.85 -2.81 -0.93
N ILE A 25 15.34 -1.58 -0.84
CA ILE A 25 16.76 -1.25 -1.07
C ILE A 25 17.61 -1.91 0.01
N THR A 26 17.23 -1.78 1.28
CA THR A 26 17.94 -2.38 2.41
C THR A 26 18.01 -3.90 2.29
N SER A 27 16.90 -4.56 1.95
CA SER A 27 16.83 -6.01 1.69
C SER A 27 17.77 -6.45 0.56
N ARG A 28 17.82 -5.68 -0.54
CA ARG A 28 18.72 -5.97 -1.67
C ARG A 28 20.19 -5.76 -1.30
N VAL A 29 20.50 -4.74 -0.52
CA VAL A 29 21.86 -4.46 -0.03
C VAL A 29 22.31 -5.53 0.97
N SER A 30 21.44 -5.96 1.89
CA SER A 30 21.76 -7.02 2.85
C SER A 30 22.09 -8.35 2.16
N HIS A 31 21.39 -8.66 1.06
CA HIS A 31 21.68 -9.86 0.27
C HIS A 31 23.02 -9.76 -0.47
N ARG A 32 23.46 -8.56 -0.89
CA ARG A 32 24.80 -8.36 -1.50
C ARG A 32 25.93 -8.36 -0.47
N LEU A 33 25.66 -7.92 0.76
CA LEU A 33 26.66 -7.83 1.83
C LEU A 33 26.81 -9.12 2.64
N GLY A 34 26.06 -10.18 2.32
CA GLY A 34 26.17 -11.48 2.99
C GLY A 34 25.71 -11.44 4.44
N TRP A 35 24.69 -10.64 4.76
CA TRP A 35 24.11 -10.61 6.10
C TRP A 35 23.53 -11.98 6.49
N ASP A 36 23.39 -12.20 7.80
CA ASP A 36 22.86 -13.45 8.33
C ASP A 36 21.52 -13.82 7.68
N SER A 37 21.39 -15.11 7.34
CA SER A 37 20.25 -15.65 6.62
C SER A 37 18.91 -15.42 7.34
N ARG A 38 18.93 -15.33 8.67
CA ARG A 38 17.74 -15.03 9.48
C ARG A 38 17.31 -13.57 9.32
N THR A 39 18.26 -12.64 9.32
CA THR A 39 18.00 -11.21 9.11
C THR A 39 17.49 -10.93 7.70
N VAL A 40 18.06 -11.59 6.69
CA VAL A 40 17.60 -11.44 5.29
C VAL A 40 16.18 -11.95 5.11
N LYS A 41 15.84 -13.13 5.65
CA LYS A 41 14.46 -13.67 5.60
C LYS A 41 13.45 -12.77 6.31
N MET A 42 13.84 -12.18 7.45
CA MET A 42 12.98 -11.23 8.17
C MET A 42 12.73 -9.96 7.35
N LEU A 43 13.79 -9.42 6.71
CA LEU A 43 13.68 -8.26 5.81
C LEU A 43 12.82 -8.56 4.59
N GLU A 44 12.89 -9.76 4.01
CA GLU A 44 12.04 -10.16 2.90
C GLU A 44 10.57 -10.27 3.31
N LYS A 45 10.29 -10.89 4.46
CA LYS A 45 8.93 -10.98 5.01
C LYS A 45 8.33 -9.58 5.23
N MET A 46 9.07 -8.70 5.92
CA MET A 46 8.62 -7.31 6.13
C MET A 46 8.43 -6.55 4.81
N ARG A 47 9.23 -6.85 3.78
CA ARG A 47 9.07 -6.26 2.45
C ARG A 47 7.74 -6.69 1.82
N GLU A 48 7.42 -7.97 1.85
CA GLU A 48 6.18 -8.51 1.27
C GLU A 48 4.94 -8.01 2.03
N GLU A 49 4.99 -8.02 3.35
CA GLU A 49 3.94 -7.47 4.22
C GLU A 49 3.71 -5.97 3.96
N SER A 50 4.81 -5.19 3.88
CA SER A 50 4.73 -3.76 3.54
C SER A 50 4.18 -3.51 2.13
N LEU A 51 4.44 -4.41 1.17
CA LEU A 51 3.89 -4.31 -0.18
C LEU A 51 2.38 -4.51 -0.14
N ALA A 52 1.91 -5.57 0.51
CA ALA A 52 0.48 -5.88 0.65
C ALA A 52 -0.28 -4.71 1.29
N VAL A 53 0.27 -4.12 2.36
CA VAL A 53 -0.30 -2.91 2.98
C VAL A 53 -0.35 -1.74 2.00
N SER A 54 0.75 -1.46 1.29
CA SER A 54 0.76 -0.38 0.29
C SER A 54 -0.26 -0.60 -0.83
N GLU A 55 -0.49 -1.83 -1.26
CA GLU A 55 -1.45 -2.19 -2.31
C GLU A 55 -2.88 -1.95 -1.83
N VAL A 56 -3.24 -2.42 -0.62
CA VAL A 56 -4.56 -2.18 -0.02
C VAL A 56 -4.87 -0.70 0.07
N PHE A 57 -3.93 0.12 0.57
CA PHE A 57 -4.14 1.56 0.66
C PHE A 57 -4.30 2.20 -0.73
N MET A 58 -3.59 1.72 -1.75
CA MET A 58 -3.78 2.20 -3.13
C MET A 58 -5.17 1.85 -3.65
N TYR A 59 -5.63 0.63 -3.42
CA TYR A 59 -6.97 0.21 -3.83
C TYR A 59 -8.07 1.01 -3.12
N LEU A 60 -7.90 1.29 -1.83
CA LEU A 60 -8.80 2.18 -1.09
C LEU A 60 -8.83 3.59 -1.69
N VAL A 61 -7.67 4.13 -2.10
CA VAL A 61 -7.62 5.41 -2.82
C VAL A 61 -8.41 5.33 -4.13
N LEU A 62 -8.22 4.28 -4.94
CA LEU A 62 -8.99 4.11 -6.17
C LEU A 62 -10.50 4.08 -5.91
N ILE A 63 -10.95 3.31 -4.93
CA ILE A 63 -12.38 3.19 -4.56
C ILE A 63 -12.95 4.55 -4.11
N VAL A 64 -12.24 5.26 -3.23
CA VAL A 64 -12.72 6.51 -2.64
C VAL A 64 -12.71 7.64 -3.66
N VAL A 65 -11.65 7.76 -4.45
CA VAL A 65 -11.45 8.86 -5.41
C VAL A 65 -12.37 8.71 -6.61
N PHE A 66 -12.42 7.51 -7.19
CA PHE A 66 -13.17 7.24 -8.40
C PHE A 66 -14.59 6.73 -8.13
N PHE A 67 -15.12 6.91 -6.91
CA PHE A 67 -16.48 6.51 -6.59
C PHE A 67 -17.50 7.13 -7.58
N PRO A 68 -18.31 6.32 -8.29
CA PRO A 68 -19.08 6.75 -9.47
C PRO A 68 -20.18 7.79 -9.19
N ARG A 69 -20.51 8.04 -7.92
CA ARG A 69 -21.49 9.06 -7.50
C ARG A 69 -20.88 10.46 -7.33
N ARG A 70 -19.55 10.62 -7.43
CA ARG A 70 -18.89 11.93 -7.32
C ARG A 70 -19.04 12.71 -8.62
N ARG A 71 -19.64 13.91 -8.57
CA ARG A 71 -19.58 14.87 -9.67
C ARG A 71 -18.13 15.34 -9.76
N VAL A 72 -17.45 14.92 -10.82
CA VAL A 72 -16.03 15.20 -11.05
C VAL A 72 -15.87 16.67 -11.44
N SER A 73 -15.75 17.55 -10.45
CA SER A 73 -15.40 18.96 -10.68
C SER A 73 -13.91 19.12 -10.97
N ASP A 74 -13.06 18.21 -10.48
CA ASP A 74 -11.61 18.41 -10.45
C ASP A 74 -10.78 17.38 -11.24
N ILE A 75 -11.39 16.28 -11.67
CA ILE A 75 -10.71 15.24 -12.45
C ILE A 75 -11.35 15.19 -13.85
N LYS A 76 -10.63 15.68 -14.87
CA LYS A 76 -11.03 15.60 -16.29
C LYS A 76 -10.89 14.16 -16.83
N ILE A 77 -11.59 13.23 -16.21
CA ILE A 77 -11.62 11.81 -16.59
C ILE A 77 -13.07 11.46 -16.90
N GLY A 78 -13.28 10.70 -17.97
CA GLY A 78 -14.60 10.24 -18.40
C GLY A 78 -15.25 9.32 -17.36
N LYS A 79 -16.59 9.24 -17.38
CA LYS A 79 -17.33 8.36 -16.46
C LYS A 79 -16.92 6.90 -16.58
N GLU A 80 -16.58 6.45 -17.79
CA GLU A 80 -16.15 5.07 -18.05
C GLU A 80 -14.82 4.78 -17.37
N GLU A 81 -13.83 5.65 -17.54
CA GLU A 81 -12.50 5.56 -16.91
C GLU A 81 -12.61 5.61 -15.38
N GLN A 82 -13.53 6.42 -14.85
CA GLN A 82 -13.84 6.46 -13.41
C GLN A 82 -14.40 5.13 -12.91
N ILE A 83 -15.35 4.52 -13.63
CA ILE A 83 -15.90 3.21 -13.28
C ILE A 83 -14.82 2.13 -13.34
N ILE A 84 -13.97 2.14 -14.37
CA ILE A 84 -12.87 1.18 -14.51
C ILE A 84 -11.90 1.29 -13.33
N ALA A 85 -11.45 2.51 -12.99
CA ALA A 85 -10.54 2.73 -11.87
C ALA A 85 -11.17 2.29 -10.53
N PHE A 86 -12.46 2.56 -10.33
CA PHE A 86 -13.20 2.10 -9.16
C PHE A 86 -13.26 0.58 -9.08
N VAL A 87 -13.60 -0.11 -10.17
CA VAL A 87 -13.70 -1.57 -10.24
C VAL A 87 -12.32 -2.20 -9.99
N LEU A 88 -11.24 -1.64 -10.54
CA LEU A 88 -9.88 -2.10 -10.27
C LEU A 88 -9.53 -2.01 -8.78
N GLY A 89 -9.94 -0.94 -8.10
CA GLY A 89 -9.80 -0.82 -6.65
C GLY A 89 -10.55 -1.92 -5.90
N VAL A 90 -11.81 -2.18 -6.25
CA VAL A 90 -12.62 -3.25 -5.61
C VAL A 90 -12.00 -4.63 -5.87
N LEU A 91 -11.64 -4.94 -7.11
CA LEU A 91 -11.01 -6.22 -7.47
C LEU A 91 -9.67 -6.41 -6.77
N GLY A 92 -8.89 -5.35 -6.63
CA GLY A 92 -7.62 -5.36 -5.91
C GLY A 92 -7.79 -5.72 -4.43
N ILE A 93 -8.77 -5.12 -3.74
CA ILE A 93 -9.11 -5.50 -2.36
C ILE A 93 -9.50 -6.97 -2.27
N ILE A 94 -10.33 -7.47 -3.19
CA ILE A 94 -10.77 -8.88 -3.20
C ILE A 94 -9.60 -9.84 -3.39
N HIS A 95 -8.62 -9.49 -4.23
CA HIS A 95 -7.46 -10.33 -4.55
C HIS A 95 -6.24 -10.09 -3.64
N THR A 96 -6.37 -9.21 -2.65
CA THR A 96 -5.29 -8.93 -1.70
C THR A 96 -4.95 -10.19 -0.91
N GLN A 97 -3.66 -10.45 -0.72
CA GLN A 97 -3.18 -11.48 0.22
C GLN A 97 -3.33 -10.96 1.67
N TRP A 98 -4.51 -11.19 2.24
CA TRP A 98 -4.86 -10.70 3.59
C TRP A 98 -3.92 -11.20 4.68
N ASP A 99 -3.38 -12.41 4.55
CA ASP A 99 -2.40 -12.96 5.49
C ASP A 99 -1.14 -12.07 5.61
N LEU A 100 -0.65 -11.53 4.48
CA LEU A 100 0.50 -10.61 4.47
C LEU A 100 0.12 -9.22 5.00
N PHE A 101 -1.09 -8.76 4.70
CA PHE A 101 -1.59 -7.49 5.22
C PHE A 101 -1.69 -7.50 6.75
N GLU A 102 -2.30 -8.56 7.31
CA GLU A 102 -2.44 -8.73 8.75
C GLU A 102 -1.09 -8.98 9.43
N GLY A 103 -0.21 -9.77 8.77
CA GLY A 103 1.14 -10.07 9.22
C GLY A 103 1.94 -8.80 9.55
N PHE A 104 1.84 -7.76 8.71
CA PHE A 104 2.50 -6.48 8.96
C PHE A 104 2.17 -5.88 10.32
N PHE A 105 0.89 -5.85 10.70
CA PHE A 105 0.44 -5.22 11.94
C PHE A 105 0.78 -6.08 13.16
N LEU A 106 0.70 -7.41 13.02
CA LEU A 106 1.06 -8.35 14.08
C LEU A 106 2.57 -8.30 14.38
N ASP A 107 3.41 -8.32 13.34
CA ASP A 107 4.86 -8.30 13.48
C ASP A 107 5.36 -6.96 14.04
N ILE A 108 4.78 -5.84 13.62
CA ILE A 108 5.08 -4.51 14.19
C ILE A 108 4.70 -4.46 15.67
N ASN A 109 3.52 -4.97 16.04
CA ASN A 109 3.07 -4.93 17.42
C ASN A 109 3.97 -5.79 18.34
N HIS A 110 4.47 -6.92 17.83
CA HIS A 110 5.45 -7.74 18.52
C HIS A 110 6.82 -7.04 18.66
N LEU A 111 7.24 -6.22 17.69
CA LEU A 111 8.47 -5.43 17.77
C LEU A 111 8.40 -4.28 18.77
N ILE A 112 7.22 -3.66 18.94
CA ILE A 112 7.01 -2.53 19.85
C ILE A 112 6.88 -2.99 21.32
N ASN A 113 6.26 -4.15 21.57
CA ASN A 113 6.02 -4.68 22.92
C ASN A 113 7.20 -5.48 23.51
N LYS A 114 8.40 -5.37 22.92
CA LYS A 114 9.60 -6.10 23.34
C LYS A 114 10.69 -5.13 23.78
#